data_AF-A0A4V2ND17-F1
#
_entry.id   AF-A0A4V2ND17-F1
#
_cell.length_a   1.000
_cell.length_b   1.000
_cell.length_c   1.000
_cell.angle_alpha   90.00
_cell.angle_beta   90.00
_cell.angle_gamma   90.00
#
_symmetry.space_group_name_H-M   'P 1'
#
loop_
_entity.id
_entity.type
_entity.pdbx_description
1 polymer ?
#
loop_
_entity_poly.entity_id
_entity_poly.type
_entity_poly.pdbx_seq_one_letter_code
_entity_poly.pdbx_strand_id
1 'polypeptide(L)'
;MANTQKVMTLADTAKLIAKVHANAAKGVRFEYDGTKGEYGNIAAYFAAHKDGKVYGVKFPKYTYSNTPTGVKTRDNANLTIEISTNAKAGRDDYAALPAFRTWDVNATVDDDGIPHVTAIDGIDTRFKRDGSNGDVYVMTCPGYYKLDSTSTHNEFLYSDTQYDGYAPLPGVLLPDGSKRPCLLFAKYAASLDSQQRPLSVSGKEIDREFGSQNRAIDYALKKGKGYAGRCAGDTFYVQLMLMLKYATKNSDVLGGCWQYTQQTAVTKAETGVKRVIIATSYANNFDVGSTVNVGTDKERNNTDNYSAARARTILSKTNLDAGNTALNLDGDAITTTTACFVNTMPWKTGATDKLLGTDGRPSTASAANHQPIRLQGIELFNGIYESDADLIANAVKDNDNLGRIELYRVFDITKASKTSTANYTKIGEFTARDKTTNDSGRYAEDFTLSNGVIIPTGLTATSATGMCDAIGANPLTSQGLRQVLRFGILWDGVQSGAFAAALWNDLAFRWWFFGGRLSALGRTKA
;
A
#
# COMPACT_ATOMS: atom_id res chain seq x y z
N MET A 1 24.78 -56.41 -28.28
CA MET A 1 23.45 -56.16 -28.87
C MET A 1 22.44 -56.30 -27.73
N ALA A 2 21.54 -55.37 -27.41
CA ALA A 2 21.07 -54.17 -28.10
C ALA A 2 20.81 -53.05 -27.08
N ASN A 3 21.08 -51.81 -27.50
CA ASN A 3 20.81 -50.59 -26.76
C ASN A 3 19.29 -50.35 -26.79
N THR A 4 18.60 -50.41 -25.66
CA THR A 4 17.18 -50.08 -25.55
C THR A 4 17.02 -48.59 -25.83
N GLN A 5 16.67 -48.24 -27.07
CA GLN A 5 16.25 -46.88 -27.40
C GLN A 5 15.07 -46.51 -26.50
N LYS A 6 15.30 -45.60 -25.54
CA LYS A 6 14.22 -44.93 -24.80
C LYS A 6 13.37 -44.17 -25.82
N VAL A 7 12.21 -44.70 -26.13
CA VAL A 7 11.20 -44.02 -26.95
C VAL A 7 10.65 -42.86 -26.11
N MET A 8 10.86 -41.63 -26.58
CA MET A 8 10.31 -40.42 -25.96
C MET A 8 8.78 -40.47 -26.06
N THR A 9 8.09 -40.33 -24.93
CA THR A 9 6.61 -40.34 -24.93
C THR A 9 6.06 -39.00 -25.43
N LEU A 10 4.81 -38.97 -25.89
CA LEU A 10 4.11 -37.73 -26.25
C LEU A 10 4.12 -36.69 -25.12
N ALA A 11 4.03 -37.13 -23.86
CA ALA A 11 4.10 -36.27 -22.69
C ALA A 11 5.51 -35.68 -22.49
N ASP A 12 6.57 -36.46 -22.76
CA ASP A 12 7.95 -35.97 -22.70
C ASP A 12 8.25 -35.00 -23.84
N THR A 13 7.71 -35.27 -25.04
CA THR A 13 7.79 -34.36 -26.20
C THR A 13 7.07 -33.04 -25.92
N ALA A 14 5.88 -33.07 -25.33
CA ALA A 14 5.15 -31.85 -24.95
C ALA A 14 5.90 -31.03 -23.90
N LYS A 15 6.49 -31.68 -22.89
CA LYS A 15 7.36 -31.02 -21.90
C LYS A 15 8.62 -30.44 -22.53
N LEU A 16 9.24 -31.13 -23.49
CA LEU A 16 10.42 -30.66 -24.19
C LEU A 16 10.09 -29.45 -25.09
N ILE A 17 8.99 -29.51 -25.84
CA ILE A 17 8.49 -28.39 -26.66
C ILE A 17 8.18 -27.18 -25.77
N ALA A 18 7.48 -27.38 -24.65
CA ALA A 18 7.22 -26.31 -23.68
C ALA A 18 8.52 -25.72 -23.12
N LYS A 19 9.53 -26.54 -22.82
CA LYS A 19 10.84 -26.10 -22.34
C LYS A 19 11.66 -25.34 -23.39
N VAL A 20 11.61 -25.80 -24.65
CA VAL A 20 12.26 -25.12 -25.79
C VAL A 20 11.58 -23.78 -26.08
N HIS A 21 10.25 -23.73 -26.05
CA HIS A 21 9.49 -22.49 -26.19
C HIS A 21 9.77 -21.54 -25.03
N ALA A 22 9.81 -22.02 -23.78
CA ALA A 22 10.16 -21.20 -22.61
C ALA A 22 11.60 -20.65 -22.70
N ASN A 23 12.54 -21.42 -23.24
CA ASN A 23 13.92 -20.95 -23.45
C ASN A 23 14.05 -19.95 -24.60
N ALA A 24 13.27 -20.09 -25.68
CA ALA A 24 13.18 -19.09 -26.73
C ALA A 24 12.47 -17.81 -26.24
N ALA A 25 11.51 -17.96 -25.34
CA ALA A 25 10.72 -16.88 -24.75
C ALA A 25 11.51 -15.99 -23.78
N LYS A 26 12.61 -16.48 -23.19
CA LYS A 26 13.57 -15.65 -22.41
C LYS A 26 14.21 -14.51 -23.21
N GLY A 27 14.07 -14.51 -24.54
CA GLY A 27 14.50 -13.42 -25.42
C GLY A 27 13.45 -12.33 -25.65
N VAL A 28 12.19 -12.53 -25.24
CA VAL A 28 11.10 -11.55 -25.46
C VAL A 28 11.39 -10.31 -24.61
N ARG A 29 11.51 -9.15 -25.27
CA ARG A 29 11.71 -7.88 -24.58
C ARG A 29 10.43 -7.08 -24.62
N PHE A 30 10.30 -6.09 -23.76
CA PHE A 30 9.25 -5.10 -23.91
C PHE A 30 9.42 -4.37 -25.25
N GLU A 31 8.35 -4.28 -26.02
CA GLU A 31 8.32 -3.65 -27.35
C GLU A 31 7.37 -2.46 -27.32
N TYR A 32 7.92 -1.30 -27.63
CA TYR A 32 7.17 -0.06 -27.70
C TYR A 32 6.53 0.10 -29.08
N ASP A 33 5.20 0.27 -29.10
CA ASP A 33 4.43 0.60 -30.29
C ASP A 33 4.42 2.12 -30.47
N GLY A 34 5.23 2.61 -31.41
CA GLY A 34 5.35 4.04 -31.73
C GLY A 34 4.07 4.67 -32.25
N THR A 35 3.17 3.88 -32.84
CA THR A 35 1.89 4.36 -33.39
C THR A 35 0.85 4.54 -32.28
N LYS A 36 0.82 3.63 -31.30
CA LYS A 36 -0.11 3.72 -30.16
C LYS A 36 0.42 4.60 -29.02
N GLY A 37 1.73 4.77 -28.93
CA GLY A 37 2.35 5.53 -27.84
C GLY A 37 2.49 4.73 -26.54
N GLU A 38 2.55 3.40 -26.63
CA GLU A 38 2.55 2.49 -25.48
C GLU A 38 3.28 1.18 -25.76
N TYR A 39 3.55 0.39 -24.73
CA TYR A 39 4.11 -0.96 -24.87
C TYR A 39 3.04 -1.95 -25.30
N GLY A 40 3.15 -2.46 -26.54
CA GLY A 40 2.12 -3.28 -27.18
C GLY A 40 2.15 -4.76 -26.80
N ASN A 41 3.23 -5.24 -26.17
CA ASN A 41 3.47 -6.67 -25.95
C ASN A 41 3.54 -7.11 -24.47
N ILE A 42 3.01 -6.30 -23.54
CA ILE A 42 3.07 -6.56 -22.09
C ILE A 42 2.60 -7.98 -21.71
N ALA A 43 1.44 -8.41 -22.22
CA ALA A 43 0.91 -9.75 -21.95
C ALA A 43 1.85 -10.86 -22.46
N ALA A 44 2.40 -10.68 -23.67
CA ALA A 44 3.33 -11.63 -24.28
C ALA A 44 4.64 -11.70 -23.49
N TYR A 45 5.16 -10.55 -23.03
CA TYR A 45 6.33 -10.50 -22.16
C TYR A 45 6.10 -11.32 -20.88
N PHE A 46 5.01 -11.06 -20.15
CA PHE A 46 4.73 -11.79 -18.91
C PHE A 46 4.47 -13.28 -19.14
N ALA A 47 3.78 -13.65 -20.21
CA ALA A 47 3.58 -15.06 -20.57
C ALA A 47 4.90 -15.78 -20.89
N ALA A 48 5.82 -15.08 -21.57
CA ALA A 48 7.13 -15.59 -21.96
C ALA A 48 8.09 -15.79 -20.79
N HIS A 49 7.92 -15.02 -19.71
CA HIS A 49 8.88 -14.98 -18.59
C HIS A 49 8.44 -15.79 -17.37
N LYS A 50 7.31 -16.52 -17.44
CA LYS A 50 6.84 -17.30 -16.30
C LYS A 50 7.85 -18.35 -15.85
N ASP A 51 7.98 -18.53 -14.54
CA ASP A 51 8.78 -19.62 -13.98
C ASP A 51 7.93 -20.82 -13.55
N GLY A 52 6.61 -20.63 -13.36
CA GLY A 52 5.70 -21.67 -12.90
C GLY A 52 5.94 -22.14 -11.47
N LYS A 53 6.80 -21.46 -10.70
CA LYS A 53 7.11 -21.84 -9.33
C LYS A 53 5.95 -21.51 -8.40
N VAL A 54 5.93 -22.21 -7.26
CA VAL A 54 4.92 -22.01 -6.22
C VAL A 54 5.59 -21.56 -4.94
N TYR A 55 5.35 -20.32 -4.58
CA TYR A 55 5.90 -19.66 -3.42
C TYR A 55 4.91 -19.77 -2.26
N GLY A 56 5.27 -20.51 -1.21
CA GLY A 56 4.39 -20.76 -0.08
C GLY A 56 4.82 -20.03 1.20
N VAL A 57 3.85 -19.70 2.04
CA VAL A 57 4.08 -19.28 3.43
C VAL A 57 2.98 -19.83 4.32
N LYS A 58 3.39 -20.47 5.42
CA LYS A 58 2.50 -21.16 6.36
C LYS A 58 2.54 -20.48 7.72
N PHE A 59 1.36 -20.13 8.24
CA PHE A 59 1.17 -19.53 9.56
C PHE A 59 0.35 -20.47 10.46
N PRO A 60 0.66 -20.56 11.76
CA PRO A 60 -0.23 -21.24 12.69
C PRO A 60 -1.55 -20.47 12.83
N LYS A 61 -2.64 -21.20 12.99
CA LYS A 61 -3.90 -20.63 13.49
C LYS A 61 -3.70 -20.22 14.94
N TYR A 62 -4.38 -19.16 15.36
CA TYR A 62 -4.17 -18.58 16.70
C TYR A 62 -4.36 -19.59 17.84
N THR A 63 -5.35 -20.49 17.70
CA THR A 63 -5.65 -21.56 18.66
C THR A 63 -4.55 -22.62 18.77
N TYR A 64 -3.69 -22.73 17.78
CA TYR A 64 -2.54 -23.64 17.79
C TYR A 64 -1.27 -22.92 18.28
N SER A 65 -1.02 -21.70 17.79
CA SER A 65 0.03 -20.82 18.29
C SER A 65 -0.33 -19.37 17.99
N ASN A 66 -0.02 -18.48 18.93
CA ASN A 66 -0.30 -17.05 18.84
C ASN A 66 0.79 -16.24 18.13
N THR A 67 1.87 -16.90 17.65
CA THR A 67 2.95 -16.21 16.94
C THR A 67 2.47 -15.61 15.61
N PRO A 68 2.87 -14.37 15.27
CA PRO A 68 2.60 -13.80 13.95
C PRO A 68 3.60 -14.28 12.90
N THR A 69 4.66 -14.98 13.30
CA THR A 69 5.72 -15.49 12.42
C THR A 69 5.24 -16.75 11.70
N GLY A 70 5.48 -16.78 10.39
CA GLY A 70 5.24 -17.91 9.52
C GLY A 70 6.53 -18.59 9.09
N VAL A 71 6.36 -19.68 8.34
CA VAL A 71 7.46 -20.45 7.76
C VAL A 71 7.30 -20.42 6.24
N LYS A 72 8.35 -20.03 5.52
CA LYS A 72 8.37 -20.10 4.06
C LYS A 72 8.43 -21.56 3.62
N THR A 73 7.66 -21.91 2.60
CA THR A 73 7.53 -23.29 2.10
C THR A 73 7.72 -23.33 0.59
N ARG A 74 7.90 -24.55 0.04
CA ARG A 74 8.06 -24.80 -1.41
C ARG A 74 9.19 -23.96 -2.00
N ASP A 75 8.99 -23.34 -3.16
CA ASP A 75 10.01 -22.51 -3.82
C ASP A 75 10.38 -21.25 -3.04
N ASN A 76 9.62 -20.92 -1.98
CA ASN A 76 9.90 -19.79 -1.10
C ASN A 76 10.87 -20.14 0.05
N ALA A 77 11.06 -21.43 0.36
CA ALA A 77 11.72 -21.88 1.60
C ALA A 77 13.14 -21.34 1.81
N ASN A 78 13.90 -21.14 0.73
CA ASN A 78 15.30 -20.70 0.78
C ASN A 78 15.51 -19.25 0.34
N LEU A 79 14.42 -18.51 0.09
CA LEU A 79 14.52 -17.12 -0.35
C LEU A 79 14.66 -16.19 0.86
N THR A 80 15.60 -15.26 0.74
CA THR A 80 15.90 -14.26 1.77
C THR A 80 15.61 -12.87 1.25
N ILE A 81 15.10 -12.02 2.14
CA ILE A 81 15.01 -10.58 1.91
C ILE A 81 15.51 -9.82 3.14
N GLU A 82 16.20 -8.73 2.89
CA GLU A 82 16.69 -7.78 3.88
C GLU A 82 16.23 -6.37 3.51
N ILE A 83 16.01 -5.55 4.54
CA ILE A 83 15.54 -4.17 4.40
C ILE A 83 16.60 -3.35 3.67
N SER A 84 16.23 -2.72 2.56
CA SER A 84 17.07 -1.72 1.90
C SER A 84 16.89 -0.33 2.53
N THR A 85 17.91 0.51 2.39
CA THR A 85 17.87 1.93 2.75
C THR A 85 18.37 2.79 1.59
N ASN A 86 18.36 4.11 1.78
CA ASN A 86 18.95 5.03 0.80
C ASN A 86 20.47 4.88 0.69
N ALA A 87 21.13 4.34 1.71
CA ALA A 87 22.60 4.20 1.76
C ALA A 87 23.09 2.78 1.45
N LYS A 88 22.23 1.76 1.60
CA LYS A 88 22.61 0.36 1.45
C LYS A 88 21.47 -0.46 0.87
N ALA A 89 21.74 -1.19 -0.22
CA ALA A 89 20.84 -2.22 -0.72
C ALA A 89 20.88 -3.44 0.22
N GLY A 90 19.70 -3.93 0.60
CA GLY A 90 19.56 -5.23 1.26
C GLY A 90 19.60 -6.36 0.24
N ARG A 91 19.88 -7.59 0.69
CA ARG A 91 19.67 -8.78 -0.14
C ARG A 91 18.20 -8.91 -0.51
N ASP A 92 17.90 -9.17 -1.78
CA ASP A 92 16.54 -9.44 -2.25
C ASP A 92 16.57 -10.56 -3.30
N ASP A 93 16.35 -11.80 -2.86
CA ASP A 93 16.30 -12.96 -3.75
C ASP A 93 15.03 -12.97 -4.63
N TYR A 94 14.05 -12.09 -4.34
CA TYR A 94 12.78 -12.01 -5.06
C TYR A 94 12.82 -11.06 -6.26
N ALA A 95 13.68 -10.03 -6.23
CA ALA A 95 13.68 -8.94 -7.22
C ALA A 95 13.76 -9.42 -8.68
N ALA A 96 14.43 -10.54 -8.93
CA ALA A 96 14.57 -11.12 -10.28
C ALA A 96 13.54 -12.21 -10.61
N LEU A 97 12.76 -12.69 -9.64
CA LEU A 97 11.79 -13.77 -9.83
C LEU A 97 10.56 -13.23 -10.56
N PRO A 98 10.10 -13.88 -11.65
CA PRO A 98 8.96 -13.42 -12.45
C PRO A 98 7.71 -13.04 -11.64
N ALA A 99 7.34 -13.86 -10.65
CA ALA A 99 6.17 -13.63 -9.80
C ALA A 99 6.30 -12.40 -8.87
N PHE A 100 7.52 -11.96 -8.56
CA PHE A 100 7.79 -10.85 -7.64
C PHE A 100 8.45 -9.66 -8.32
N ARG A 101 8.78 -9.75 -9.61
CA ARG A 101 9.45 -8.68 -10.31
C ARG A 101 8.48 -7.52 -10.52
N THR A 102 8.96 -6.32 -10.23
CA THR A 102 8.22 -5.08 -10.37
C THR A 102 8.94 -4.12 -11.31
N TRP A 103 8.17 -3.30 -11.99
CA TRP A 103 8.67 -2.18 -12.78
C TRP A 103 7.93 -0.91 -12.37
N ASP A 104 8.65 0.17 -12.13
CA ASP A 104 8.04 1.48 -12.07
C ASP A 104 7.71 1.92 -13.51
N VAL A 105 6.46 2.32 -13.74
CA VAL A 105 5.97 2.68 -15.07
C VAL A 105 5.14 3.95 -15.02
N ASN A 106 5.13 4.69 -16.13
CA ASN A 106 4.00 5.57 -16.41
C ASN A 106 2.95 4.79 -17.18
N ALA A 107 1.70 4.94 -16.78
CA ALA A 107 0.60 4.24 -17.42
C ALA A 107 -0.72 5.01 -17.28
N THR A 108 -1.68 4.66 -18.13
CA THR A 108 -3.08 5.05 -18.03
C THR A 108 -3.96 3.80 -17.97
N VAL A 109 -5.23 3.99 -17.65
CA VAL A 109 -6.27 2.96 -17.65
C VAL A 109 -7.43 3.48 -18.48
N ASP A 110 -7.95 2.65 -19.38
CA ASP A 110 -9.13 3.00 -20.17
C ASP A 110 -10.44 2.78 -19.37
N ASP A 111 -11.59 3.11 -19.97
CA ASP A 111 -12.90 3.00 -19.32
C ASP A 111 -13.32 1.55 -19.01
N ASP A 112 -12.77 0.57 -19.72
CA ASP A 112 -13.02 -0.86 -19.45
C ASP A 112 -12.13 -1.38 -18.32
N GLY A 113 -11.11 -0.62 -17.96
CA GLY A 113 -10.14 -0.95 -16.95
C GLY A 113 -8.84 -1.52 -17.53
N ILE A 114 -8.63 -1.55 -18.84
CA ILE A 114 -7.41 -2.10 -19.43
C ILE A 114 -6.23 -1.15 -19.18
N PRO A 115 -5.08 -1.64 -18.69
CA PRO A 115 -3.89 -0.82 -18.48
C PRO A 115 -3.13 -0.57 -19.78
N HIS A 116 -2.62 0.65 -19.93
CA HIS A 116 -1.86 1.16 -21.06
C HIS A 116 -0.52 1.72 -20.57
N VAL A 117 0.57 0.99 -20.79
CA VAL A 117 1.91 1.35 -20.26
C VAL A 117 2.64 2.23 -21.28
N THR A 118 2.94 3.48 -20.92
CA THR A 118 3.50 4.48 -21.84
C THR A 118 5.01 4.67 -21.67
N ALA A 119 5.56 4.39 -20.48
CA ALA A 119 7.01 4.42 -20.22
C ALA A 119 7.38 3.46 -19.09
N ILE A 120 8.60 2.90 -19.13
CA ILE A 120 9.12 1.99 -18.11
C ILE A 120 10.45 2.53 -17.59
N ASP A 121 10.59 2.66 -16.27
CA ASP A 121 11.83 3.12 -15.63
C ASP A 121 13.00 2.18 -15.93
N GLY A 122 14.19 2.74 -16.17
CA GLY A 122 15.39 2.01 -16.56
C GLY A 122 15.40 1.44 -17.98
N ILE A 123 14.29 1.50 -18.72
CA ILE A 123 14.20 1.15 -20.14
C ILE A 123 14.05 2.40 -21.00
N ASP A 124 13.35 3.41 -20.48
CA ASP A 124 12.88 4.55 -21.24
C ASP A 124 13.16 5.89 -20.56
N THR A 125 13.71 6.86 -21.31
CA THR A 125 13.96 8.22 -20.83
C THR A 125 12.67 9.06 -20.64
N ARG A 126 11.55 8.60 -21.20
CA ARG A 126 10.21 9.19 -21.06
C ARG A 126 9.59 8.89 -19.70
N PHE A 127 10.12 7.95 -18.92
CA PHE A 127 9.63 7.73 -17.57
C PHE A 127 9.84 9.00 -16.72
N LYS A 128 8.78 9.42 -16.01
CA LYS A 128 8.75 10.63 -15.19
C LYS A 128 8.02 10.37 -13.87
N ARG A 129 8.74 10.57 -12.76
CA ARG A 129 8.18 10.46 -11.41
C ARG A 129 7.30 11.64 -11.00
N ASP A 130 7.49 12.79 -11.64
CA ASP A 130 6.84 14.06 -11.31
C ASP A 130 5.42 14.23 -11.91
N GLY A 131 4.97 13.25 -12.69
CA GLY A 131 3.67 13.28 -13.36
C GLY A 131 3.66 13.88 -14.76
N SER A 132 4.79 14.39 -15.26
CA SER A 132 4.85 15.01 -16.60
C SER A 132 4.58 14.04 -17.75
N ASN A 133 4.62 12.73 -17.50
CA ASN A 133 4.23 11.68 -18.45
C ASN A 133 3.10 10.77 -17.91
N GLY A 134 2.24 11.30 -17.03
CA GLY A 134 1.16 10.56 -16.40
C GLY A 134 1.52 9.97 -15.04
N ASP A 135 0.60 9.22 -14.45
CA ASP A 135 0.77 8.64 -13.12
C ASP A 135 1.86 7.58 -13.09
N VAL A 136 2.45 7.42 -11.91
CA VAL A 136 3.42 6.37 -11.64
C VAL A 136 2.74 5.18 -10.98
N TYR A 137 2.91 4.02 -11.61
CA TYR A 137 2.47 2.74 -11.11
C TYR A 137 3.64 1.79 -10.91
N VAL A 138 3.43 0.81 -10.05
CA VAL A 138 4.22 -0.40 -9.98
C VAL A 138 3.48 -1.46 -10.81
N MET A 139 4.10 -1.86 -11.92
CA MET A 139 3.61 -2.92 -12.79
C MET A 139 4.13 -4.28 -12.33
N THR A 140 3.25 -5.28 -12.31
CA THR A 140 3.57 -6.67 -11.96
C THR A 140 2.83 -7.66 -12.86
N CYS A 141 3.28 -8.91 -12.88
CA CYS A 141 2.59 -9.95 -13.63
C CYS A 141 1.19 -10.24 -13.05
N PRO A 142 0.23 -10.70 -13.86
CA PRO A 142 -1.00 -11.28 -13.33
C PRO A 142 -0.69 -12.54 -12.51
N GLY A 143 -0.90 -12.47 -11.19
CA GLY A 143 -0.62 -13.56 -10.27
C GLY A 143 -1.85 -14.40 -9.89
N TYR A 144 -1.59 -15.54 -9.28
CA TYR A 144 -2.59 -16.50 -8.81
C TYR A 144 -2.24 -16.96 -7.41
N TYR A 145 -3.25 -17.19 -6.57
CA TYR A 145 -3.06 -17.60 -5.19
C TYR A 145 -4.04 -18.69 -4.76
N LYS A 146 -3.67 -19.41 -3.70
CA LYS A 146 -4.53 -20.35 -2.99
C LYS A 146 -4.30 -20.21 -1.48
N LEU A 147 -5.36 -20.38 -0.70
CA LEU A 147 -5.28 -20.51 0.76
C LEU A 147 -5.65 -21.94 1.15
N ASP A 148 -4.68 -22.71 1.59
CA ASP A 148 -4.90 -24.04 2.16
C ASP A 148 -5.02 -23.93 3.68
N SER A 149 -6.16 -24.38 4.22
CA SER A 149 -6.44 -24.31 5.65
C SER A 149 -6.57 -25.71 6.24
N THR A 150 -5.91 -25.93 7.37
CA THR A 150 -6.00 -27.15 8.19
C THR A 150 -6.57 -26.79 9.57
N SER A 151 -6.71 -27.75 10.48
CA SER A 151 -7.11 -27.46 11.87
C SER A 151 -6.10 -26.58 12.62
N THR A 152 -4.82 -26.57 12.21
CA THR A 152 -3.74 -25.92 12.96
C THR A 152 -3.04 -24.79 12.20
N HIS A 153 -3.17 -24.71 10.88
CA HIS A 153 -2.43 -23.76 10.05
C HIS A 153 -3.22 -23.25 8.86
N ASN A 154 -2.84 -22.05 8.40
CA ASN A 154 -3.21 -21.46 7.13
C ASN A 154 -1.94 -21.31 6.27
N GLU A 155 -1.96 -21.79 5.03
CA GLU A 155 -0.87 -21.67 4.07
C GLU A 155 -1.33 -20.91 2.83
N PHE A 156 -0.68 -19.77 2.56
CA PHE A 156 -0.82 -19.08 1.29
C PHE A 156 0.16 -19.66 0.28
N LEU A 157 -0.32 -19.96 -0.91
CA LEU A 157 0.47 -20.36 -2.06
C LEU A 157 0.30 -19.32 -3.16
N TYR A 158 1.38 -18.90 -3.81
CA TYR A 158 1.40 -17.86 -4.84
C TYR A 158 2.23 -18.27 -6.06
N SER A 159 1.76 -17.92 -7.26
CA SER A 159 2.44 -18.21 -8.52
C SER A 159 2.08 -17.21 -9.61
N ASP A 160 2.95 -17.05 -10.61
CA ASP A 160 2.67 -16.37 -11.88
C ASP A 160 1.84 -17.25 -12.85
N THR A 161 1.60 -18.51 -12.46
CA THR A 161 0.96 -19.54 -13.26
C THR A 161 -0.32 -20.02 -12.59
N GLN A 162 -1.37 -20.18 -13.40
CA GLN A 162 -2.65 -20.65 -12.91
C GLN A 162 -2.63 -22.17 -12.77
N TYR A 163 -2.83 -22.65 -11.54
CA TYR A 163 -2.94 -24.05 -11.19
C TYR A 163 -4.35 -24.39 -10.71
N ASP A 164 -4.67 -25.69 -10.67
CA ASP A 164 -5.96 -26.16 -10.16
C ASP A 164 -6.16 -25.72 -8.70
N GLY A 165 -7.35 -25.18 -8.41
CA GLY A 165 -7.70 -24.64 -7.10
C GLY A 165 -7.10 -23.27 -6.77
N TYR A 166 -6.35 -22.64 -7.69
CA TYR A 166 -5.85 -21.28 -7.50
C TYR A 166 -6.88 -20.27 -8.02
N ALA A 167 -7.10 -19.24 -7.23
CA ALA A 167 -7.83 -18.05 -7.66
C ALA A 167 -6.87 -17.06 -8.33
N PRO A 168 -7.32 -16.32 -9.36
CA PRO A 168 -6.61 -15.13 -9.81
C PRO A 168 -6.48 -14.12 -8.66
N LEU A 169 -5.36 -13.39 -8.59
CA LEU A 169 -5.26 -12.24 -7.68
C LEU A 169 -6.42 -11.27 -7.94
N PRO A 170 -6.95 -10.60 -6.91
CA PRO A 170 -8.02 -9.62 -7.10
C PRO A 170 -7.55 -8.52 -8.07
N GLY A 171 -8.38 -8.22 -9.08
CA GLY A 171 -8.04 -7.28 -10.15
C GLY A 171 -7.51 -7.94 -11.43
N VAL A 172 -7.08 -9.21 -11.43
CA VAL A 172 -6.55 -9.88 -12.64
C VAL A 172 -7.62 -10.05 -13.72
N LEU A 173 -8.87 -10.31 -13.33
CA LEU A 173 -9.99 -10.47 -14.26
C LEU A 173 -10.76 -9.17 -14.38
N LEU A 174 -10.94 -8.70 -15.62
CA LEU A 174 -11.83 -7.60 -15.96
C LEU A 174 -13.30 -8.00 -15.80
N PRO A 175 -14.25 -7.05 -15.77
CA PRO A 175 -15.67 -7.36 -15.58
C PRO A 175 -16.25 -8.36 -16.59
N ASP A 176 -15.72 -8.38 -17.82
CA ASP A 176 -16.10 -9.33 -18.89
C ASP A 176 -15.46 -10.74 -18.71
N GLY A 177 -14.59 -10.90 -17.73
CA GLY A 177 -13.85 -12.14 -17.45
C GLY A 177 -12.56 -12.31 -18.25
N SER A 178 -12.19 -11.36 -19.10
CA SER A 178 -10.89 -11.34 -19.76
C SER A 178 -9.77 -11.03 -18.76
N LYS A 179 -8.54 -11.43 -19.09
CA LYS A 179 -7.36 -11.22 -18.23
C LYS A 179 -6.71 -9.88 -18.55
N ARG A 180 -6.40 -9.10 -17.53
CA ARG A 180 -5.50 -7.96 -17.68
C ARG A 180 -4.10 -8.41 -18.12
N PRO A 181 -3.41 -7.64 -18.98
CA PRO A 181 -2.06 -7.98 -19.42
C PRO A 181 -1.04 -7.86 -18.27
N CYS A 182 -1.31 -6.99 -17.29
CA CYS A 182 -0.53 -6.78 -16.07
C CYS A 182 -1.43 -6.22 -14.96
N LEU A 183 -0.93 -6.23 -13.72
CA LEU A 183 -1.52 -5.47 -12.62
C LEU A 183 -0.72 -4.17 -12.42
N LEU A 184 -1.44 -3.07 -12.18
CA LEU A 184 -0.86 -1.76 -11.87
C LEU A 184 -1.31 -1.33 -10.47
N PHE A 185 -0.34 -1.11 -9.59
CA PHE A 185 -0.58 -0.56 -8.25
C PHE A 185 -0.03 0.86 -8.20
N ALA A 186 -0.82 1.86 -7.82
CA ALA A 186 -0.30 3.23 -7.75
C ALA A 186 0.86 3.29 -6.76
N LYS A 187 2.00 3.80 -7.23
CA LYS A 187 3.23 3.79 -6.44
C LYS A 187 3.12 4.66 -5.19
N TYR A 188 2.43 5.79 -5.30
CA TYR A 188 2.32 6.78 -4.23
C TYR A 188 0.87 6.96 -3.78
N ALA A 189 0.69 7.43 -2.55
CA ALA A 189 -0.56 8.05 -2.14
C ALA A 189 -0.87 9.27 -3.03
N ALA A 190 -2.15 9.62 -3.14
CA ALA A 190 -2.60 10.56 -4.15
C ALA A 190 -2.43 12.01 -3.71
N SER A 191 -1.88 12.83 -4.61
CA SER A 191 -2.15 14.27 -4.64
C SER A 191 -3.30 14.56 -5.60
N LEU A 192 -3.75 15.82 -5.68
CA LEU A 192 -4.72 16.27 -6.69
C LEU A 192 -4.10 17.28 -7.64
N ASP A 193 -4.55 17.26 -8.90
CA ASP A 193 -4.29 18.35 -9.84
C ASP A 193 -5.28 19.52 -9.66
N SER A 194 -5.12 20.57 -10.48
CA SER A 194 -5.98 21.76 -10.43
C SER A 194 -7.46 21.50 -10.77
N GLN A 195 -7.79 20.33 -11.33
CA GLN A 195 -9.16 19.89 -11.65
C GLN A 195 -9.70 18.88 -10.62
N GLN A 196 -8.94 18.65 -9.54
CA GLN A 196 -9.22 17.65 -8.51
C GLN A 196 -9.22 16.21 -9.05
N ARG A 197 -8.37 15.93 -10.05
CA ARG A 197 -8.11 14.56 -10.48
C ARG A 197 -6.96 13.98 -9.65
N PRO A 198 -7.09 12.76 -9.13
CA PRO A 198 -6.04 12.11 -8.36
C PRO A 198 -4.81 11.82 -9.22
N LEU A 199 -3.64 12.07 -8.64
CA LEU A 199 -2.33 11.85 -9.23
C LEU A 199 -1.48 10.94 -8.32
N SER A 200 -0.91 9.87 -8.87
CA SER A 200 0.14 9.08 -8.20
C SER A 200 1.50 9.56 -8.69
N VAL A 201 2.11 10.51 -7.98
CA VAL A 201 3.37 11.16 -8.38
C VAL A 201 4.27 11.44 -7.17
N SER A 202 5.57 11.59 -7.41
CA SER A 202 6.58 11.88 -6.40
C SER A 202 6.66 13.36 -6.02
N GLY A 203 7.08 13.64 -4.79
CA GLY A 203 7.41 14.99 -4.30
C GLY A 203 6.21 15.87 -3.97
N LYS A 204 5.01 15.29 -3.77
CA LYS A 204 3.77 16.03 -3.50
C LYS A 204 3.27 15.80 -2.08
N GLU A 205 2.60 16.81 -1.54
CA GLU A 205 1.75 16.64 -0.35
C GLU A 205 0.59 15.70 -0.73
N ILE A 206 0.29 14.77 0.17
CA ILE A 206 -0.87 13.89 0.01
C ILE A 206 -2.12 14.71 0.26
N ASP A 207 -3.07 14.66 -0.68
CA ASP A 207 -4.24 15.54 -0.62
C ASP A 207 -5.39 14.87 0.14
N ARG A 208 -5.78 15.49 1.25
CA ARG A 208 -6.89 15.03 2.10
C ARG A 208 -8.25 15.03 1.41
N GLU A 209 -8.42 15.81 0.36
CA GLU A 209 -9.68 15.84 -0.38
C GLU A 209 -9.91 14.54 -1.14
N PHE A 210 -8.89 13.70 -1.37
CA PHE A 210 -9.04 12.33 -1.89
C PHE A 210 -9.09 11.26 -0.77
N GLY A 211 -9.28 11.68 0.49
CA GLY A 211 -9.15 10.80 1.65
C GLY A 211 -10.40 10.04 2.09
N SER A 212 -11.59 10.52 1.73
CA SER A 212 -12.85 9.86 2.09
C SER A 212 -13.40 9.01 0.94
N GLN A 213 -14.16 7.97 1.27
CA GLN A 213 -14.77 7.12 0.25
C GLN A 213 -15.61 7.92 -0.76
N ASN A 214 -16.45 8.84 -0.28
CA ASN A 214 -17.31 9.64 -1.14
C ASN A 214 -16.50 10.47 -2.14
N ARG A 215 -15.40 11.07 -1.68
CA ARG A 215 -14.52 11.86 -2.56
C ARG A 215 -13.70 10.98 -3.49
N ALA A 216 -13.25 9.81 -3.02
CA ALA A 216 -12.53 8.86 -3.84
C ALA A 216 -13.36 8.44 -5.06
N ILE A 217 -14.65 8.17 -4.88
CA ILE A 217 -15.60 7.88 -5.96
C ILE A 217 -15.70 9.07 -6.93
N ASP A 218 -16.00 10.27 -6.41
CA ASP A 218 -16.24 11.45 -7.25
C ASP A 218 -15.00 11.89 -8.04
N TYR A 219 -13.82 11.82 -7.43
CA TYR A 219 -12.60 12.37 -8.02
C TYR A 219 -11.88 11.38 -8.93
N ALA A 220 -11.93 10.07 -8.63
CA ALA A 220 -11.41 9.07 -9.54
C ALA A 220 -12.21 9.06 -10.86
N LEU A 221 -13.53 9.23 -10.80
CA LEU A 221 -14.39 9.30 -11.98
C LEU A 221 -14.01 10.44 -12.94
N LYS A 222 -13.49 11.56 -12.41
CA LYS A 222 -12.99 12.66 -13.27
C LYS A 222 -11.80 12.27 -14.14
N LYS A 223 -11.13 11.17 -13.81
CA LYS A 223 -9.99 10.63 -14.57
C LYS A 223 -10.45 9.62 -15.64
N GLY A 224 -11.54 8.91 -15.39
CA GLY A 224 -12.14 7.91 -16.29
C GLY A 224 -12.83 6.79 -15.50
N LYS A 225 -13.64 5.96 -16.17
CA LYS A 225 -14.42 4.89 -15.52
C LYS A 225 -13.56 3.70 -15.08
N GLY A 226 -12.36 3.58 -15.64
CA GLY A 226 -11.36 2.58 -15.23
C GLY A 226 -10.69 2.86 -13.90
N TYR A 227 -10.74 4.11 -13.43
CA TYR A 227 -10.04 4.56 -12.24
C TYR A 227 -10.93 4.50 -10.99
N ALA A 228 -10.32 4.15 -9.87
CA ALA A 228 -10.96 4.17 -8.55
C ALA A 228 -10.04 4.82 -7.51
N GLY A 229 -10.58 5.11 -6.33
CA GLY A 229 -9.75 5.09 -5.12
C GLY A 229 -9.24 3.68 -4.86
N ARG A 230 -8.32 3.53 -3.90
CA ARG A 230 -7.72 2.26 -3.50
C ARG A 230 -8.78 1.16 -3.38
N CYS A 231 -8.50 -0.01 -3.90
CA CYS A 231 -9.40 -1.15 -3.84
C CYS A 231 -8.82 -2.28 -2.98
N ALA A 232 -9.66 -3.22 -2.59
CA ALA A 232 -9.28 -4.42 -1.86
C ALA A 232 -8.15 -5.21 -2.53
N GLY A 233 -8.04 -5.18 -3.86
CA GLY A 233 -6.94 -5.82 -4.58
C GLY A 233 -5.58 -5.18 -4.32
N ASP A 234 -5.52 -3.85 -4.18
CA ASP A 234 -4.32 -3.13 -3.78
C ASP A 234 -3.90 -3.54 -2.35
N THR A 235 -4.87 -3.58 -1.44
CA THR A 235 -4.66 -4.01 -0.05
C THR A 235 -4.20 -5.47 0.05
N PHE A 236 -4.85 -6.38 -0.67
CA PHE A 236 -4.52 -7.80 -0.66
C PHE A 236 -3.11 -8.06 -1.18
N TYR A 237 -2.70 -7.36 -2.25
CA TYR A 237 -1.35 -7.50 -2.78
C TYR A 237 -0.29 -7.12 -1.74
N VAL A 238 -0.45 -5.97 -1.08
CA VAL A 238 0.45 -5.52 0.01
C VAL A 238 0.53 -6.56 1.13
N GLN A 239 -0.62 -7.04 1.61
CA GLN A 239 -0.70 -8.02 2.69
C GLN A 239 -0.04 -9.36 2.30
N LEU A 240 -0.33 -9.85 1.08
CA LEU A 240 0.22 -11.10 0.58
C LEU A 240 1.74 -11.01 0.40
N MET A 241 2.25 -9.89 -0.14
CA MET A 241 3.69 -9.70 -0.35
C MET A 241 4.45 -9.59 0.98
N LEU A 242 3.89 -8.91 1.98
CA LEU A 242 4.44 -8.91 3.34
C LEU A 242 4.58 -10.35 3.87
N MET A 243 3.49 -11.12 3.80
CA MET A 243 3.47 -12.50 4.28
C MET A 243 4.45 -13.40 3.52
N LEU A 244 4.48 -13.35 2.18
CA LEU A 244 5.36 -14.20 1.38
C LEU A 244 6.85 -13.88 1.58
N LYS A 245 7.21 -12.60 1.58
CA LYS A 245 8.61 -12.16 1.57
C LYS A 245 9.22 -12.13 2.97
N TYR A 246 8.46 -11.69 3.97
CA TYR A 246 8.95 -11.55 5.35
C TYR A 246 8.49 -12.67 6.27
N ALA A 247 7.60 -13.56 5.82
CA ALA A 247 7.05 -14.64 6.63
C ALA A 247 6.49 -14.14 7.98
N THR A 248 5.78 -13.02 7.96
CA THR A 248 5.20 -12.41 9.16
C THR A 248 3.88 -11.72 8.82
N LYS A 249 3.02 -11.61 9.83
CA LYS A 249 1.82 -10.75 9.81
C LYS A 249 2.07 -9.37 10.42
N ASN A 250 3.25 -9.14 11.01
CA ASN A 250 3.60 -7.84 11.59
C ASN A 250 4.43 -6.99 10.61
N SER A 251 3.86 -5.87 10.13
CA SER A 251 4.56 -4.93 9.25
C SER A 251 5.67 -4.11 9.91
N ASP A 252 5.79 -4.12 11.24
CA ASP A 252 6.90 -3.47 11.97
C ASP A 252 8.27 -3.99 11.54
N VAL A 253 8.33 -5.20 10.95
CA VAL A 253 9.55 -5.73 10.35
C VAL A 253 10.14 -4.76 9.32
N LEU A 254 9.30 -4.00 8.61
CA LEU A 254 9.69 -2.93 7.71
C LEU A 254 9.68 -1.57 8.43
N GLY A 255 8.64 -1.31 9.22
CA GLY A 255 8.35 0.00 9.82
C GLY A 255 7.19 0.69 9.11
N GLY A 256 7.05 2.00 9.33
CA GLY A 256 6.00 2.86 8.79
C GLY A 256 5.72 4.05 9.71
N CYS A 257 5.12 5.13 9.24
CA CYS A 257 4.99 6.35 10.04
C CYS A 257 3.72 6.31 10.92
N TRP A 258 3.83 5.85 12.17
CA TRP A 258 2.72 5.83 13.14
C TRP A 258 3.06 6.36 14.54
N GLN A 259 4.31 6.75 14.80
CA GLN A 259 4.76 7.28 16.10
C GLN A 259 5.58 8.57 15.97
N TYR A 260 5.18 9.49 15.10
CA TYR A 260 5.95 10.67 14.73
C TYR A 260 5.18 11.99 14.88
N THR A 261 4.84 12.36 16.12
CA THR A 261 3.92 13.47 16.45
C THR A 261 4.58 14.79 16.87
N GLN A 262 5.89 14.93 16.64
CA GLN A 262 6.73 15.96 17.24
C GLN A 262 6.32 17.39 16.85
N GLN A 263 6.35 18.29 17.83
CA GLN A 263 6.05 19.70 17.66
C GLN A 263 6.95 20.52 18.59
N THR A 264 7.56 21.59 18.09
CA THR A 264 8.43 22.45 18.92
C THR A 264 8.38 23.91 18.48
N ALA A 265 8.68 24.83 19.40
CA ALA A 265 8.69 26.25 19.12
C ALA A 265 9.95 26.66 18.32
N VAL A 266 9.81 27.67 17.48
CA VAL A 266 10.92 28.34 16.83
C VAL A 266 11.65 29.21 17.86
N THR A 267 12.97 29.08 17.95
CA THR A 267 13.77 29.78 18.98
C THR A 267 14.34 31.11 18.52
N LYS A 268 14.51 31.31 17.21
CA LYS A 268 15.02 32.56 16.62
C LYS A 268 14.21 32.93 15.38
N ALA A 269 13.85 34.20 15.29
CA ALA A 269 13.19 34.75 14.11
C ALA A 269 14.22 34.93 12.97
N GLU A 270 13.82 34.58 11.75
CA GLU A 270 14.59 34.81 10.53
C GLU A 270 13.66 35.18 9.38
N THR A 271 14.15 36.01 8.44
CA THR A 271 13.39 36.50 7.29
C THR A 271 14.10 36.10 6.00
N GLY A 272 13.37 35.55 5.03
CA GLY A 272 13.90 35.28 3.69
C GLY A 272 14.94 34.17 3.63
N VAL A 273 14.81 33.13 4.48
CA VAL A 273 15.76 32.00 4.55
C VAL A 273 15.07 30.66 4.27
N LYS A 274 15.83 29.62 3.89
CA LYS A 274 15.31 28.26 3.64
C LYS A 274 15.54 27.32 4.83
N ARG A 275 15.30 27.82 6.04
CA ARG A 275 15.50 27.07 7.28
C ARG A 275 14.58 27.58 8.38
N VAL A 276 14.45 26.78 9.44
CA VAL A 276 13.84 27.19 10.70
C VAL A 276 14.75 26.79 11.85
N ILE A 277 14.87 27.64 12.87
CA ILE A 277 15.76 27.40 14.01
C ILE A 277 14.95 26.91 15.20
N ILE A 278 15.36 25.77 15.75
CA ILE A 278 14.75 25.16 16.94
C ILE A 278 15.82 24.92 18.01
N ALA A 279 15.37 24.62 19.23
CA ALA A 279 16.27 24.22 20.30
C ALA A 279 16.99 22.92 19.96
N THR A 280 18.31 22.88 20.18
CA THR A 280 19.16 21.71 19.90
C THR A 280 18.68 20.45 20.63
N SER A 281 18.09 20.58 21.83
CA SER A 281 17.50 19.47 22.58
C SER A 281 16.33 18.77 21.88
N TYR A 282 15.64 19.44 20.95
CA TYR A 282 14.54 18.88 20.16
C TYR A 282 14.98 18.40 18.78
N ALA A 283 16.19 18.74 18.34
CA ALA A 283 16.62 18.49 16.96
C ALA A 283 16.64 17.00 16.59
N ASN A 284 16.94 16.12 17.55
CA ASN A 284 16.94 14.66 17.32
C ASN A 284 15.54 14.08 17.09
N ASN A 285 14.49 14.79 17.49
CA ASN A 285 13.11 14.34 17.32
C ASN A 285 12.56 14.64 15.92
N PHE A 286 13.29 15.35 15.05
CA PHE A 286 12.86 15.66 13.69
C PHE A 286 13.72 14.90 12.67
N ASP A 287 13.15 13.99 11.90
CA ASP A 287 13.89 13.14 10.98
C ASP A 287 14.21 13.85 9.65
N VAL A 288 15.42 13.67 9.13
CA VAL A 288 15.80 14.17 7.80
C VAL A 288 15.01 13.39 6.74
N GLY A 289 14.49 14.10 5.75
CA GLY A 289 13.54 13.59 4.75
C GLY A 289 12.07 13.75 5.15
N SER A 290 11.79 13.91 6.46
CA SER A 290 10.41 14.03 6.94
C SER A 290 9.77 15.36 6.57
N THR A 291 8.44 15.39 6.62
CA THR A 291 7.63 16.56 6.24
C THR A 291 7.20 17.34 7.48
N VAL A 292 7.29 18.67 7.40
CA VAL A 292 6.87 19.60 8.45
C VAL A 292 6.04 20.74 7.90
N ASN A 293 5.13 21.23 8.73
CA ASN A 293 4.55 22.57 8.60
C ASN A 293 5.27 23.52 9.56
N VAL A 294 5.30 24.80 9.19
CA VAL A 294 5.79 25.89 10.05
C VAL A 294 4.74 27.00 10.09
N GLY A 295 4.32 27.39 11.29
CA GLY A 295 3.27 28.39 11.45
C GLY A 295 3.00 28.73 12.90
N THR A 296 2.06 29.62 13.16
CA THR A 296 1.75 30.18 14.48
C THR A 296 0.83 29.32 15.34
N ASP A 297 0.40 28.16 14.84
CA ASP A 297 -0.47 27.22 15.55
C ASP A 297 0.09 25.78 15.54
N LYS A 298 -0.26 25.01 16.57
CA LYS A 298 0.03 23.58 16.73
C LYS A 298 -1.09 22.69 16.19
N GLU A 299 -2.32 23.19 16.11
CA GLU A 299 -3.43 22.41 15.57
C GLU A 299 -3.25 22.20 14.06
N ARG A 300 -2.87 20.98 13.66
CA ARG A 300 -2.50 20.62 12.29
C ARG A 300 -3.59 20.84 11.25
N ASN A 301 -4.85 20.91 11.68
CA ASN A 301 -5.96 21.21 10.78
C ASN A 301 -6.17 22.71 10.53
N ASN A 302 -5.58 23.59 11.34
CA ASN A 302 -5.77 25.03 11.23
C ASN A 302 -4.84 25.64 10.17
N THR A 303 -5.32 26.66 9.47
CA THR A 303 -4.52 27.38 8.46
C THR A 303 -3.26 27.99 9.06
N ASP A 304 -3.34 28.46 10.30
CA ASP A 304 -2.23 29.07 11.00
C ASP A 304 -1.10 28.08 11.33
N ASN A 305 -1.35 26.77 11.27
CA ASN A 305 -0.31 25.74 11.43
C ASN A 305 0.76 25.81 10.35
N TYR A 306 0.42 26.34 9.18
CA TYR A 306 1.30 26.47 8.03
C TYR A 306 1.36 27.92 7.51
N SER A 307 1.15 28.91 8.39
CA SER A 307 1.18 30.33 8.03
C SER A 307 2.53 30.82 7.48
N ALA A 308 3.63 30.13 7.81
CA ALA A 308 4.95 30.43 7.25
C ALA A 308 5.35 29.44 6.14
N ALA A 309 5.06 28.15 6.31
CA ALA A 309 5.42 27.12 5.35
C ALA A 309 4.52 25.89 5.49
N ARG A 310 4.10 25.31 4.35
CA ARG A 310 3.34 24.07 4.28
C ARG A 310 4.14 22.95 3.62
N ALA A 311 4.05 21.75 4.18
CA ALA A 311 4.57 20.50 3.63
C ALA A 311 6.04 20.60 3.16
N ARG A 312 6.92 21.17 4.00
CA ARG A 312 8.35 21.27 3.72
C ARG A 312 9.08 19.99 4.13
N THR A 313 10.01 19.54 3.30
CA THR A 313 10.92 18.43 3.63
C THR A 313 12.15 18.97 4.35
N ILE A 314 12.53 18.32 5.45
CA ILE A 314 13.81 18.56 6.12
C ILE A 314 14.93 17.95 5.28
N LEU A 315 15.81 18.77 4.70
CA LEU A 315 16.91 18.33 3.84
C LEU A 315 18.17 17.97 4.64
N SER A 316 18.44 18.73 5.70
CA SER A 316 19.59 18.54 6.58
C SER A 316 19.41 19.32 7.88
N LYS A 317 20.33 19.11 8.82
CA LYS A 317 20.39 19.86 10.08
C LYS A 317 21.75 20.54 10.19
N THR A 318 21.78 21.79 10.65
CA THR A 318 23.01 22.54 10.88
C THR A 318 23.04 23.03 12.32
N ASN A 319 24.03 22.57 13.09
CA ASN A 319 24.28 23.13 14.43
C ASN A 319 24.76 24.58 14.27
N LEU A 320 24.07 25.52 14.93
CA LEU A 320 24.43 26.95 14.88
C LEU A 320 25.23 27.36 16.13
N ASP A 321 24.78 26.89 17.30
CA ASP A 321 25.39 27.13 18.61
C ASP A 321 24.92 26.07 19.61
N ALA A 322 25.42 26.14 20.86
CA ALA A 322 25.09 25.16 21.90
C ALA A 322 23.57 24.97 22.15
N GLY A 323 22.76 26.01 21.92
CA GLY A 323 21.32 25.98 22.17
C GLY A 323 20.46 25.83 20.91
N ASN A 324 21.00 26.07 19.71
CA ASN A 324 20.22 26.21 18.50
C ASN A 324 20.70 25.34 17.33
N THR A 325 19.76 24.65 16.70
CA THR A 325 19.97 23.89 15.48
C THR A 325 19.00 24.38 14.41
N ALA A 326 19.52 24.62 13.21
CA ALA A 326 18.71 24.87 12.03
C ALA A 326 18.24 23.56 11.39
N LEU A 327 16.95 23.48 11.08
CA LEU A 327 16.40 22.53 10.13
C LEU A 327 16.38 23.19 8.75
N ASN A 328 17.20 22.72 7.82
CA ASN A 328 17.23 23.23 6.45
C ASN A 328 16.09 22.60 5.65
N LEU A 329 15.26 23.43 5.03
CA LEU A 329 14.00 23.03 4.41
C LEU A 329 14.07 23.16 2.88
N ASP A 330 13.29 22.34 2.19
CA ASP A 330 13.06 22.51 0.75
C ASP A 330 12.13 23.70 0.43
N GLY A 331 11.93 23.95 -0.87
CA GLY A 331 11.02 24.98 -1.37
C GLY A 331 11.58 26.40 -1.30
N ASP A 332 10.67 27.37 -1.26
CA ASP A 332 10.98 28.80 -1.24
C ASP A 332 11.41 29.29 0.15
N ALA A 333 12.10 30.43 0.17
CA ALA A 333 12.48 31.10 1.40
C ALA A 333 11.24 31.51 2.22
N ILE A 334 11.35 31.42 3.54
CA ILE A 334 10.28 31.67 4.49
C ILE A 334 10.69 32.73 5.51
N THR A 335 9.69 33.29 6.19
CA THR A 335 9.86 34.18 7.33
C THR A 335 9.24 33.52 8.55
N THR A 336 9.97 33.47 9.65
CA THR A 336 9.53 32.84 10.91
C THR A 336 9.73 33.79 12.08
N THR A 337 8.86 33.68 13.07
CA THR A 337 8.97 34.39 14.36
C THR A 337 9.05 33.38 15.50
N THR A 338 9.35 33.83 16.71
CA THR A 338 9.32 32.98 17.91
C THR A 338 7.91 32.56 18.34
N ALA A 339 6.87 33.11 17.71
CA ALA A 339 5.50 32.62 17.85
C ALA A 339 5.21 31.40 16.95
N CYS A 340 6.11 31.08 16.01
CA CYS A 340 5.95 29.92 15.15
C CYS A 340 6.31 28.61 15.87
N PHE A 341 5.74 27.53 15.38
CA PHE A 341 6.02 26.14 15.71
C PHE A 341 6.41 25.37 14.45
N VAL A 342 7.27 24.37 14.63
CA VAL A 342 7.57 23.35 13.63
C VAL A 342 6.78 22.11 14.03
N ASN A 343 5.94 21.61 13.12
CA ASN A 343 5.01 20.51 13.37
C ASN A 343 5.26 19.39 12.35
N THR A 344 5.50 18.16 12.81
CA THR A 344 5.58 17.00 11.91
C THR A 344 4.25 16.77 11.20
N MET A 345 4.30 16.40 9.93
CA MET A 345 3.15 16.11 9.08
C MET A 345 3.34 14.77 8.38
N PRO A 346 2.28 14.19 7.76
CA PRO A 346 2.45 13.03 6.91
C PRO A 346 3.54 13.27 5.86
N TRP A 347 4.31 12.23 5.58
CA TRP A 347 5.40 12.32 4.63
C TRP A 347 4.85 12.59 3.24
N LYS A 348 5.42 13.59 2.55
CA LYS A 348 5.21 13.76 1.11
C LYS A 348 5.52 12.47 0.36
N THR A 349 4.87 12.32 -0.78
CA THR A 349 5.13 11.21 -1.69
C THR A 349 6.58 11.23 -2.19
N GLY A 350 7.14 10.07 -2.50
CA GLY A 350 8.51 9.95 -3.03
C GLY A 350 9.60 9.91 -1.95
N ALA A 351 9.21 9.81 -0.68
CA ALA A 351 10.12 9.61 0.44
C ALA A 351 11.02 8.36 0.27
N THR A 352 10.54 7.38 -0.49
CA THR A 352 11.20 6.08 -0.74
C THR A 352 11.86 5.97 -2.12
N ASP A 353 11.91 7.05 -2.91
CA ASP A 353 12.45 7.01 -4.27
C ASP A 353 13.95 6.69 -4.32
N LYS A 354 14.68 7.10 -3.28
CA LYS A 354 16.14 6.90 -3.17
C LYS A 354 16.53 5.51 -2.65
N LEU A 355 15.56 4.66 -2.30
CA LEU A 355 15.85 3.32 -1.81
C LEU A 355 16.55 2.49 -2.89
N LEU A 356 17.63 1.82 -2.49
CA LEU A 356 18.48 1.06 -3.42
C LEU A 356 17.94 -0.34 -3.75
N GLY A 357 16.92 -0.85 -3.05
CA GLY A 357 16.32 -2.17 -3.30
C GLY A 357 14.80 -2.17 -3.12
N THR A 358 14.10 -3.13 -3.72
CA THR A 358 12.64 -3.12 -3.94
C THR A 358 11.83 -2.89 -2.66
N ASP A 359 12.30 -3.42 -1.53
CA ASP A 359 11.66 -3.26 -0.23
C ASP A 359 12.62 -2.58 0.75
N GLY A 360 12.10 -1.71 1.61
CA GLY A 360 12.92 -1.08 2.62
C GLY A 360 12.31 0.17 3.25
N ARG A 361 13.15 0.94 3.92
CA ARG A 361 12.80 2.24 4.52
C ARG A 361 13.95 3.24 4.41
N PRO A 362 13.69 4.55 4.29
CA PRO A 362 14.72 5.53 3.92
C PRO A 362 16.02 5.48 4.72
N SER A 363 15.94 5.33 6.05
CA SER A 363 17.07 5.53 6.97
C SER A 363 17.07 4.54 8.13
N THR A 364 18.26 4.13 8.56
CA THR A 364 18.47 3.43 9.84
C THR A 364 18.70 4.38 11.01
N ALA A 365 18.98 5.66 10.76
CA ALA A 365 19.19 6.67 11.79
C ALA A 365 17.87 7.18 12.41
N SER A 366 16.78 7.02 11.67
CA SER A 366 15.42 7.32 12.13
C SER A 366 14.77 6.05 12.66
N ALA A 367 13.88 6.19 13.64
CA ALA A 367 13.13 5.06 14.13
C ALA A 367 12.27 4.45 13.00
N ALA A 368 12.08 3.12 13.03
CA ALA A 368 11.31 2.40 12.02
C ALA A 368 9.89 2.94 11.85
N ASN A 369 9.29 3.28 12.99
CA ASN A 369 7.91 3.76 13.18
C ASN A 369 7.72 5.27 12.89
N HIS A 370 8.75 5.96 12.36
CA HIS A 370 8.70 7.38 12.02
C HIS A 370 8.67 7.66 10.52
N GLN A 371 8.89 6.65 9.69
CA GLN A 371 9.19 6.84 8.27
C GLN A 371 8.36 5.88 7.41
N PRO A 372 7.94 6.28 6.21
CA PRO A 372 7.26 5.40 5.27
C PRO A 372 8.19 4.27 4.83
N ILE A 373 7.60 3.25 4.22
CA ILE A 373 8.31 2.10 3.68
C ILE A 373 8.07 1.97 2.19
N ARG A 374 8.90 1.17 1.54
CA ARG A 374 8.60 0.56 0.26
C ARG A 374 8.41 -0.94 0.45
N LEU A 375 7.31 -1.48 -0.06
CA LEU A 375 7.06 -2.92 -0.14
C LEU A 375 6.63 -3.25 -1.55
N GLN A 376 7.36 -4.16 -2.18
CA GLN A 376 7.14 -4.58 -3.55
C GLN A 376 7.09 -3.40 -4.52
N GLY A 377 8.00 -2.43 -4.34
CA GLY A 377 8.09 -1.21 -5.14
C GLY A 377 7.07 -0.12 -4.77
N ILE A 378 6.06 -0.39 -3.95
CA ILE A 378 4.98 0.55 -3.59
C ILE A 378 5.38 1.32 -2.33
N GLU A 379 5.26 2.65 -2.35
CA GLU A 379 5.43 3.49 -1.17
C GLU A 379 4.18 3.44 -0.28
N LEU A 380 4.36 3.14 1.01
CA LEU A 380 3.29 2.91 1.97
C LEU A 380 3.59 3.59 3.31
N PHE A 381 2.54 3.75 4.12
CA PHE A 381 2.61 4.17 5.53
C PHE A 381 3.20 5.57 5.73
N ASN A 382 2.77 6.53 4.92
CA ASN A 382 3.18 7.94 5.00
C ASN A 382 2.66 8.69 6.25
N GLY A 383 1.96 8.02 7.16
CA GLY A 383 1.34 8.64 8.34
C GLY A 383 -0.06 9.17 8.10
N ILE A 384 -0.77 8.53 7.19
CA ILE A 384 -2.18 8.77 6.85
C ILE A 384 -2.95 7.45 6.78
N TYR A 385 -4.25 7.53 7.03
CA TYR A 385 -5.16 6.48 6.62
C TYR A 385 -5.35 6.54 5.11
N GLU A 386 -5.52 5.37 4.49
CA GLU A 386 -5.98 5.26 3.09
C GLU A 386 -7.34 4.56 3.05
N SER A 387 -8.35 5.18 2.43
CA SER A 387 -9.68 4.57 2.31
C SER A 387 -9.73 3.52 1.19
N ASP A 388 -10.23 2.31 1.49
CA ASP A 388 -10.62 1.34 0.47
C ASP A 388 -11.97 1.75 -0.13
N ALA A 389 -11.96 2.31 -1.33
CA ALA A 389 -13.13 2.86 -2.00
C ALA A 389 -14.15 1.80 -2.44
N ASP A 390 -13.70 0.56 -2.70
CA ASP A 390 -14.55 -0.56 -3.11
C ASP A 390 -15.16 -1.33 -1.92
N LEU A 391 -14.89 -0.91 -0.68
CA LEU A 391 -15.41 -1.52 0.55
C LEU A 391 -16.26 -0.56 1.37
N ILE A 392 -17.36 -1.06 1.94
CA ILE A 392 -18.15 -0.36 2.96
C ILE A 392 -18.34 -1.29 4.15
N ALA A 393 -18.10 -0.77 5.35
CA ALA A 393 -18.52 -1.43 6.58
C ALA A 393 -19.89 -0.88 7.01
N ASN A 394 -20.81 -1.74 7.43
CA ASN A 394 -22.09 -1.34 8.01
C ASN A 394 -22.11 -1.69 9.49
N ALA A 395 -22.06 -0.67 10.34
CA ALA A 395 -22.12 -0.81 11.78
C ALA A 395 -23.58 -0.95 12.22
N VAL A 396 -23.96 -2.13 12.71
CA VAL A 396 -25.33 -2.46 13.10
C VAL A 396 -25.38 -2.73 14.60
N LYS A 397 -26.31 -2.08 15.29
CA LYS A 397 -26.62 -2.38 16.69
C LYS A 397 -27.71 -3.44 16.71
N ASP A 398 -27.36 -4.68 17.08
CA ASP A 398 -28.32 -5.78 17.19
C ASP A 398 -29.14 -5.65 18.46
N ASN A 399 -28.50 -5.25 19.56
CA ASN A 399 -29.15 -4.89 20.83
C ASN A 399 -28.22 -3.97 21.66
N ASP A 400 -28.64 -3.58 22.86
CA ASP A 400 -27.86 -2.68 23.73
C ASP A 400 -26.50 -3.23 24.16
N ASN A 401 -26.29 -4.54 24.11
CA ASN A 401 -25.07 -5.20 24.54
C ASN A 401 -24.23 -5.76 23.38
N LEU A 402 -24.74 -5.76 22.14
CA LEU A 402 -24.06 -6.38 21.01
C LEU A 402 -24.31 -5.62 19.70
N GLY A 403 -23.23 -5.33 18.99
CA GLY A 403 -23.25 -4.76 17.65
C GLY A 403 -22.34 -5.54 16.70
N ARG A 404 -22.77 -5.67 15.45
CA ARG A 404 -22.01 -6.33 14.38
C ARG A 404 -21.53 -5.32 13.36
N ILE A 405 -20.48 -5.70 12.62
CA ILE A 405 -19.91 -4.89 11.55
C ILE A 405 -19.87 -5.72 10.29
N GLU A 406 -20.84 -5.49 9.41
CA GLU A 406 -20.93 -6.20 8.14
C GLU A 406 -19.99 -5.55 7.12
N LEU A 407 -19.30 -6.37 6.31
CA LEU A 407 -18.41 -5.89 5.27
C LEU A 407 -19.00 -6.18 3.88
N TYR A 408 -19.07 -5.13 3.07
CA TYR A 408 -19.61 -5.12 1.73
C TYR A 408 -18.56 -4.71 0.72
N ARG A 409 -18.56 -5.35 -0.45
CA ARG A 409 -17.65 -5.03 -1.56
C ARG A 409 -18.42 -4.77 -2.86
N VAL A 410 -18.01 -3.74 -3.60
CA VAL A 410 -18.42 -3.53 -4.98
C VAL A 410 -17.26 -3.91 -5.90
N PHE A 411 -17.51 -4.73 -6.92
CA PHE A 411 -16.45 -5.21 -7.83
C PHE A 411 -16.25 -4.31 -9.04
N ASP A 412 -17.26 -3.50 -9.35
CA ASP A 412 -17.27 -2.52 -10.41
C ASP A 412 -17.51 -1.15 -9.81
N ILE A 413 -16.45 -0.35 -9.68
CA ILE A 413 -16.46 0.95 -8.99
C ILE A 413 -17.49 1.91 -9.60
N THR A 414 -17.88 1.73 -10.87
CA THR A 414 -18.92 2.57 -11.50
C THR A 414 -20.29 2.41 -10.84
N LYS A 415 -20.47 1.35 -10.06
CA LYS A 415 -21.69 1.06 -9.28
C LYS A 415 -21.55 1.42 -7.81
N ALA A 416 -20.40 1.95 -7.39
CA ALA A 416 -20.16 2.37 -6.02
C ALA A 416 -21.20 3.41 -5.60
N SER A 417 -21.67 3.29 -4.37
CA SER A 417 -22.65 4.19 -3.77
C SER A 417 -22.06 4.89 -2.56
N LYS A 418 -22.51 6.13 -2.36
CA LYS A 418 -22.11 7.03 -1.27
C LYS A 418 -23.05 6.97 -0.07
N THR A 419 -24.12 6.18 -0.16
CA THR A 419 -25.22 6.18 0.82
C THR A 419 -25.90 4.82 1.00
N SER A 420 -25.55 3.79 0.23
CA SER A 420 -26.24 2.50 0.22
C SER A 420 -25.30 1.34 -0.13
N THR A 421 -25.62 0.14 0.36
CA THR A 421 -24.94 -1.11 0.02
C THR A 421 -25.69 -1.93 -1.04
N ALA A 422 -26.76 -1.41 -1.66
CA ALA A 422 -27.60 -2.16 -2.60
C ALA A 422 -26.85 -2.74 -3.81
N ASN A 423 -25.81 -2.04 -4.29
CA ASN A 423 -24.96 -2.50 -5.39
C ASN A 423 -23.72 -3.29 -4.92
N TYR A 424 -23.60 -3.54 -3.62
CA TYR A 424 -22.47 -4.22 -3.02
C TYR A 424 -22.86 -5.64 -2.63
N THR A 425 -21.90 -6.55 -2.68
CA THR A 425 -22.03 -7.91 -2.16
C THR A 425 -21.54 -7.95 -0.73
N LYS A 426 -22.32 -8.51 0.20
CA LYS A 426 -21.84 -8.81 1.55
C LYS A 426 -20.81 -9.93 1.47
N ILE A 427 -19.58 -9.67 1.92
CA ILE A 427 -18.47 -10.62 1.80
C ILE A 427 -18.06 -11.25 3.14
N GLY A 428 -18.52 -10.68 4.25
CA GLY A 428 -18.25 -11.19 5.59
C GLY A 428 -18.61 -10.17 6.67
N GLU A 429 -18.12 -10.40 7.87
CA GLU A 429 -18.28 -9.50 9.01
C GLU A 429 -16.98 -9.48 9.83
N PHE A 430 -16.65 -8.33 10.43
CA PHE A 430 -15.65 -8.29 11.50
C PHE A 430 -16.25 -8.87 12.79
N THR A 431 -15.39 -9.28 13.72
CA THR A 431 -15.86 -9.80 15.02
C THR A 431 -16.71 -8.76 15.76
N ALA A 432 -17.89 -9.20 16.21
CA ALA A 432 -18.89 -8.38 16.87
C ALA A 432 -18.34 -7.71 18.14
N ARG A 433 -18.93 -6.58 18.52
CA ARG A 433 -18.54 -5.77 19.68
C ARG A 433 -19.62 -5.75 20.72
N ASP A 434 -19.21 -5.95 21.96
CA ASP A 434 -20.02 -5.73 23.15
C ASP A 434 -19.66 -4.41 23.84
N LYS A 435 -20.30 -4.12 24.98
CA LYS A 435 -20.03 -2.91 25.77
C LYS A 435 -18.57 -2.77 26.22
N THR A 436 -17.82 -3.86 26.35
CA THR A 436 -16.43 -3.85 26.81
C THR A 436 -15.44 -3.66 25.67
N THR A 437 -15.83 -4.04 24.45
CA THR A 437 -14.99 -4.07 23.24
C THR A 437 -15.36 -3.02 22.19
N ASN A 438 -16.49 -2.34 22.36
CA ASN A 438 -16.91 -1.21 21.56
C ASN A 438 -16.02 0.02 21.78
N ASP A 439 -15.89 0.87 20.75
CA ASP A 439 -15.11 2.11 20.78
C ASP A 439 -13.64 1.91 21.14
N SER A 440 -13.07 0.79 20.65
CA SER A 440 -11.68 0.44 20.88
C SER A 440 -11.05 -0.26 19.67
N GLY A 441 -9.75 -0.02 19.47
CA GLY A 441 -8.90 -0.84 18.61
C GLY A 441 -8.68 -2.20 19.26
N ARG A 442 -9.07 -3.27 18.56
CA ARG A 442 -8.90 -4.65 19.04
C ARG A 442 -8.06 -5.46 18.07
N TYR A 443 -7.11 -6.19 18.61
CA TYR A 443 -6.19 -7.00 17.85
C TYR A 443 -6.83 -8.33 17.49
N ALA A 444 -6.73 -8.67 16.21
CA ALA A 444 -7.29 -9.90 15.69
C ALA A 444 -6.36 -11.10 15.94
N GLU A 445 -6.98 -12.24 16.19
CA GLU A 445 -6.34 -13.52 16.45
C GLU A 445 -5.97 -14.21 15.14
N ASP A 446 -6.93 -14.28 14.22
CA ASP A 446 -6.82 -14.97 12.94
C ASP A 446 -7.55 -14.18 11.84
N PHE A 447 -7.86 -14.82 10.71
CA PHE A 447 -8.63 -14.21 9.63
C PHE A 447 -9.50 -15.23 8.88
N THR A 448 -10.48 -14.69 8.17
CA THR A 448 -11.13 -15.37 7.04
C THR A 448 -10.75 -14.68 5.73
N LEU A 449 -10.83 -15.40 4.62
CA LEU A 449 -10.56 -14.85 3.29
C LEU A 449 -11.80 -14.98 2.42
N SER A 450 -12.29 -13.85 1.93
CA SER A 450 -13.49 -13.79 1.09
C SER A 450 -13.30 -12.75 0.02
N ASN A 451 -13.48 -13.14 -1.24
CA ASN A 451 -13.40 -12.25 -2.40
C ASN A 451 -12.15 -11.35 -2.38
N GLY A 452 -10.98 -11.91 -2.11
CA GLY A 452 -9.73 -11.14 -2.08
C GLY A 452 -9.57 -10.18 -0.90
N VAL A 453 -10.37 -10.35 0.16
CA VAL A 453 -10.24 -9.56 1.39
C VAL A 453 -9.91 -10.48 2.56
N ILE A 454 -8.78 -10.21 3.21
CA ILE A 454 -8.45 -10.79 4.51
C ILE A 454 -9.29 -10.04 5.55
N ILE A 455 -10.23 -10.73 6.17
CA ILE A 455 -11.15 -10.21 7.19
C ILE A 455 -10.68 -10.74 8.55
N PRO A 456 -10.04 -9.89 9.39
CA PRO A 456 -9.51 -10.33 10.67
C PRO A 456 -10.63 -10.76 11.65
N THR A 457 -10.34 -11.78 12.44
CA THR A 457 -11.27 -12.40 13.40
C THR A 457 -10.66 -12.51 14.79
N GLY A 458 -11.51 -12.53 15.81
CA GLY A 458 -11.08 -12.48 17.22
C GLY A 458 -10.77 -11.06 17.69
N LEU A 459 -10.57 -10.89 19.00
CA LEU A 459 -10.41 -9.57 19.64
C LEU A 459 -9.35 -9.56 20.76
N THR A 460 -8.76 -10.71 21.09
CA THR A 460 -7.96 -10.88 22.31
C THR A 460 -6.45 -10.95 22.06
N ALA A 461 -6.01 -10.77 20.82
CA ALA A 461 -4.59 -10.72 20.48
C ALA A 461 -3.93 -9.41 20.98
N THR A 462 -2.67 -9.20 20.60
CA THR A 462 -1.87 -8.04 20.99
C THR A 462 -1.09 -7.51 19.78
N SER A 463 -0.36 -6.41 19.96
CA SER A 463 0.56 -5.90 18.92
C SER A 463 1.73 -6.83 18.58
N ALA A 464 1.89 -7.93 19.33
CA ALA A 464 2.94 -8.92 19.11
C ALA A 464 2.40 -10.34 18.83
N THR A 465 1.07 -10.53 18.79
CA THR A 465 0.44 -11.84 18.58
C THR A 465 -0.69 -11.79 17.54
N GLY A 466 -1.02 -12.93 16.95
CA GLY A 466 -2.11 -13.01 15.98
C GLY A 466 -1.83 -12.24 14.70
N MET A 467 -2.69 -11.27 14.38
CA MET A 467 -2.54 -10.39 13.21
C MET A 467 -1.71 -9.13 13.50
N CYS A 468 -1.32 -8.88 14.76
CA CYS A 468 -0.54 -7.74 15.25
C CYS A 468 -1.15 -6.34 15.09
N ASP A 469 -2.11 -6.17 14.20
CA ASP A 469 -2.75 -4.87 13.94
C ASP A 469 -4.17 -4.83 14.50
N ALA A 470 -4.64 -3.62 14.81
CA ALA A 470 -5.94 -3.43 15.43
C ALA A 470 -7.05 -3.08 14.43
N ILE A 471 -8.25 -3.58 14.70
CA ILE A 471 -9.49 -3.14 14.07
C ILE A 471 -10.24 -2.23 15.04
N GLY A 472 -10.36 -0.96 14.69
CA GLY A 472 -11.13 0.05 15.42
C GLY A 472 -12.58 0.07 14.94
N ALA A 473 -13.54 -0.12 15.85
CA ALA A 473 -14.97 -0.04 15.52
C ALA A 473 -15.81 0.34 16.74
N ASN A 474 -16.98 0.94 16.51
CA ASN A 474 -17.90 1.35 17.56
C ASN A 474 -19.41 1.15 17.21
N PRO A 475 -19.83 -0.07 16.81
CA PRO A 475 -21.19 -0.31 16.32
C PRO A 475 -22.30 -0.10 17.36
N LEU A 476 -21.99 -0.02 18.66
CA LEU A 476 -22.98 0.33 19.70
C LEU A 476 -23.16 1.84 19.87
N THR A 477 -22.10 2.63 19.68
CA THR A 477 -22.12 4.09 19.86
C THR A 477 -22.48 4.83 18.57
N SER A 478 -22.07 4.27 17.41
CA SER A 478 -22.26 4.92 16.13
C SER A 478 -22.63 3.90 15.05
N GLN A 479 -23.91 3.86 14.66
CA GLN A 479 -24.44 2.95 13.63
C GLN A 479 -24.40 3.57 12.22
N GLY A 480 -24.51 2.73 11.20
CA GLY A 480 -24.59 3.13 9.79
C GLY A 480 -23.33 2.80 8.99
N LEU A 481 -23.26 3.36 7.78
CA LEU A 481 -22.18 3.08 6.84
C LEU A 481 -20.88 3.79 7.26
N ARG A 482 -19.79 3.04 7.24
CA ARG A 482 -18.45 3.43 7.64
C ARG A 482 -17.48 3.18 6.50
N GLN A 483 -16.60 4.14 6.28
CA GLN A 483 -15.49 3.95 5.35
C GLN A 483 -14.48 2.98 5.99
N VAL A 484 -13.84 2.16 5.15
CA VAL A 484 -12.80 1.23 5.57
C VAL A 484 -11.44 1.92 5.42
N LEU A 485 -10.95 2.51 6.50
CA LEU A 485 -9.65 3.20 6.53
C LEU A 485 -8.55 2.20 6.87
N ARG A 486 -7.56 2.04 5.99
CA ARG A 486 -6.45 1.11 6.17
C ARG A 486 -5.24 1.79 6.77
N PHE A 487 -4.40 0.97 7.37
CA PHE A 487 -3.09 1.33 7.92
C PHE A 487 -3.16 2.10 9.23
N GLY A 488 -2.69 3.34 9.23
CA GLY A 488 -2.50 4.09 10.45
C GLY A 488 -1.87 5.44 10.18
N ILE A 489 -2.04 6.32 11.15
CA ILE A 489 -1.57 7.70 11.08
C ILE A 489 -0.42 7.91 12.05
N LEU A 490 0.30 9.01 11.87
CA LEU A 490 1.55 9.31 12.59
C LEU A 490 1.43 9.37 14.13
N TRP A 491 0.24 9.19 14.73
CA TRP A 491 0.04 9.09 16.18
C TRP A 491 -0.59 7.79 16.69
N ASP A 492 -1.03 6.88 15.82
CA ASP A 492 -1.83 5.69 16.23
C ASP A 492 -1.02 4.68 17.03
N GLY A 493 0.30 4.69 16.90
CA GLY A 493 1.18 3.79 17.61
C GLY A 493 1.07 2.34 17.12
N VAL A 494 1.20 1.42 18.07
CA VAL A 494 1.33 -0.03 17.84
C VAL A 494 0.04 -0.72 17.38
N GLN A 495 -0.98 0.03 17.00
CA GLN A 495 -2.25 -0.47 16.45
C GLN A 495 -2.22 -0.52 14.91
N SER A 496 -1.28 0.19 14.30
CA SER A 496 -1.18 0.40 12.86
C SER A 496 -0.39 -0.70 12.16
N GLY A 497 -0.76 -0.99 10.92
CA GLY A 497 0.00 -1.88 10.06
C GLY A 497 -0.78 -2.33 8.82
N ALA A 498 -0.25 -3.32 8.10
CA ALA A 498 -0.82 -3.80 6.84
C ALA A 498 -2.25 -4.39 6.97
N PHE A 499 -2.63 -4.86 8.15
CA PHE A 499 -3.92 -5.49 8.45
C PHE A 499 -4.87 -4.60 9.26
N ALA A 500 -4.40 -3.44 9.72
CA ALA A 500 -5.20 -2.49 10.48
C ALA A 500 -6.41 -1.96 9.67
N ALA A 501 -7.51 -1.70 10.38
CA ALA A 501 -8.62 -0.93 9.83
C ALA A 501 -9.33 -0.08 10.89
N ALA A 502 -9.67 1.16 10.54
CA ALA A 502 -10.50 2.05 11.36
C ALA A 502 -11.87 2.24 10.72
N LEU A 503 -12.93 1.92 11.48
CA LEU A 503 -14.32 1.84 11.02
C LEU A 503 -15.25 2.79 11.81
N TRP A 504 -14.71 3.91 12.30
CA TRP A 504 -15.46 4.88 13.11
C TRP A 504 -16.16 5.96 12.28
N ASN A 505 -15.57 6.31 11.15
CA ASN A 505 -15.92 7.51 10.40
C ASN A 505 -16.97 7.20 9.33
N ASP A 506 -17.91 8.11 9.11
CA ASP A 506 -18.86 8.03 8.00
C ASP A 506 -18.15 8.13 6.63
N LEU A 507 -18.88 7.89 5.54
CA LEU A 507 -18.31 7.80 4.19
C LEU A 507 -17.78 9.13 3.64
N ALA A 508 -18.17 10.27 4.21
CA ALA A 508 -17.80 11.61 3.77
C ALA A 508 -16.68 12.24 4.62
N PHE A 509 -16.47 11.75 5.84
CA PHE A 509 -15.52 12.31 6.79
C PHE A 509 -14.10 12.37 6.23
N ARG A 510 -13.44 13.49 6.48
CA ARG A 510 -12.10 13.82 6.01
C ARG A 510 -11.36 14.63 7.06
N TRP A 511 -10.04 14.43 7.13
CA TRP A 511 -9.17 15.19 8.01
C TRP A 511 -7.75 15.25 7.43
N TRP A 512 -6.84 16.03 8.01
CA TRP A 512 -5.46 16.17 7.50
C TRP A 512 -4.69 14.85 7.41
N PHE A 513 -5.06 13.85 8.22
CA PHE A 513 -4.44 12.52 8.23
C PHE A 513 -5.20 11.47 7.41
N PHE A 514 -6.19 11.88 6.62
CA PHE A 514 -6.89 11.02 5.67
C PHE A 514 -6.33 11.30 4.30
N GLY A 515 -5.88 10.28 3.59
CA GLY A 515 -5.56 10.36 2.18
C GLY A 515 -6.15 9.18 1.43
N GLY A 516 -5.84 9.14 0.15
CA GLY A 516 -6.26 8.05 -0.71
C GLY A 516 -5.12 7.64 -1.61
N ARG A 517 -5.35 6.57 -2.36
CA ARG A 517 -4.44 6.09 -3.40
C ARG A 517 -5.26 5.81 -4.64
N LEU A 518 -4.71 6.14 -5.80
CA LEU A 518 -5.35 5.81 -7.06
C LEU A 518 -5.30 4.30 -7.28
N SER A 519 -6.39 3.69 -7.75
CA SER A 519 -6.38 2.29 -8.15
C SER A 519 -6.71 2.14 -9.63
N ALA A 520 -5.98 1.25 -10.29
CA ALA A 520 -6.28 0.76 -11.62
C ALA A 520 -7.21 -0.48 -11.58
N LEU A 521 -7.54 -0.99 -10.38
CA LEU A 521 -8.19 -2.29 -10.17
C LEU A 521 -9.69 -2.19 -9.87
N GLY A 522 -10.28 -0.99 -9.95
CA GLY A 522 -11.69 -0.75 -9.62
C GLY A 522 -12.71 -1.39 -10.57
N ARG A 523 -12.26 -1.90 -11.71
CA ARG A 523 -13.04 -2.67 -12.67
C ARG A 523 -12.58 -4.12 -12.61
N THR A 524 -13.18 -4.92 -11.73
CA THR A 524 -12.84 -6.35 -11.57
C THR A 524 -14.08 -7.23 -11.64
N LYS A 525 -13.87 -8.48 -12.07
CA LYS A 525 -14.89 -9.52 -11.94
C LYS A 525 -15.14 -9.82 -10.46
N ALA A 526 -16.41 -10.12 -10.15
CA ALA A 526 -16.86 -10.62 -8.84
C ALA A 526 -16.32 -12.02 -8.55
#